data_AF-A0A836UGY9-F1
#
_entry.id   AF-A0A836UGY9-F1
#
_cell.length_a   1.000
_cell.length_b   1.000
_cell.length_c   1.000
_cell.angle_alpha   90.00
_cell.angle_beta   90.00
_cell.angle_gamma   90.00
#
_symmetry.space_group_name_H-M   'P 1'
#
loop_
_entity.id
_entity.type
_entity.pdbx_description
1 polymer ?
#
loop_
_entity_poly.entity_id
_entity_poly.type
_entity_poly.pdbx_seq_one_letter_code
_entity_poly.pdbx_strand_id
1 'polypeptide(L)' 'MGGIPATLLACGVITRLGAVVNTAKVELGSSVVVIGTGGLELNAIQGAALSGAYPLIAVDSFGFSLIFSRPPPPAPFV' A
#
# COMPACT_ATOMS: atom_id res chain seq x y z
N MET A 1 0.08 26.21 -8.69
CA MET A 1 1.11 25.28 -8.17
C MET A 1 0.90 25.15 -6.66
N GLY A 2 -0.07 24.34 -6.21
CA GLY A 2 -0.33 24.13 -4.80
C GLY A 2 0.45 22.91 -4.32
N GLY A 3 1.51 23.11 -3.56
CA GLY A 3 2.26 22.00 -2.95
C GLY A 3 1.48 21.41 -1.78
N ILE A 4 1.54 20.08 -1.62
CA ILE A 4 1.12 19.44 -0.39
C ILE A 4 2.13 19.77 0.73
N PRO A 5 1.68 20.21 1.90
CA PRO A 5 2.57 20.63 2.97
C PRO A 5 3.39 19.44 3.48
N ALA A 6 4.67 19.68 3.78
CA ALA A 6 5.61 18.64 4.20
C ALA A 6 5.12 17.84 5.42
N THR A 7 4.31 18.45 6.29
CA THR A 7 3.69 17.77 7.43
C THR A 7 2.68 16.69 7.01
N LEU A 8 1.90 16.90 5.95
CA LEU A 8 0.95 15.91 5.45
C LEU A 8 1.67 14.75 4.75
N LEU A 9 2.77 15.05 4.05
CA LEU A 9 3.66 14.02 3.51
C LEU A 9 4.25 13.16 4.63
N ALA A 10 4.90 13.79 5.61
CA ALA A 10 5.56 13.06 6.69
C ALA A 10 4.59 12.25 7.56
N CYS A 11 3.38 12.75 7.78
CA CYS A 11 2.36 12.02 8.54
C CYS A 11 1.66 10.97 7.67
N GLY A 12 0.92 11.40 6.65
CA GLY A 12 0.01 10.52 5.90
C GLY A 12 0.72 9.43 5.10
N VAL A 13 1.83 9.76 4.45
CA VAL A 13 2.54 8.79 3.58
C VAL A 13 3.28 7.75 4.41
N ILE A 14 4.10 8.21 5.36
CA ILE A 14 4.96 7.33 6.17
C ILE A 14 4.11 6.47 7.10
N THR A 15 3.04 7.02 7.70
CA THR A 15 2.14 6.22 8.56
C THR A 15 1.48 5.09 7.78
N ARG A 16 1.03 5.30 6.54
CA ARG A 16 0.36 4.25 5.75
C ARG A 16 1.33 3.18 5.27
N LEU A 17 2.54 3.55 4.87
CA LEU A 17 3.59 2.59 4.54
C LEU A 17 4.05 1.80 5.79
N GLY A 18 4.28 2.50 6.90
CA GLY A 18 4.63 1.89 8.18
C GLY A 18 3.52 1.00 8.75
N ALA A 19 2.25 1.30 8.49
CA ALA A 19 1.15 0.44 8.87
C ALA A 19 1.25 -0.94 8.21
N VAL A 20 1.77 -1.02 6.99
CA VAL A 20 1.97 -2.30 6.29
C VAL A 20 3.23 -3.02 6.77
N VAL A 21 4.36 -2.32 6.78
CA VAL A 21 5.68 -2.92 7.05
C VAL A 21 5.89 -3.19 8.53
N ASN A 22 5.53 -2.24 9.39
CA ASN A 22 5.87 -2.27 10.82
C ASN A 22 4.71 -2.76 11.69
N THR A 23 3.48 -2.32 11.40
CA THR A 23 2.31 -2.70 12.21
C THR A 23 1.71 -4.03 11.76
N ALA A 24 1.32 -4.16 10.50
CA ALA A 24 0.74 -5.38 9.95
C ALA A 24 1.80 -6.46 9.65
N LYS A 25 3.07 -6.05 9.53
CA LYS A 25 4.23 -6.93 9.26
C LYS A 25 3.96 -7.88 8.10
N VAL A 26 3.49 -7.31 6.98
CA VAL A 26 3.15 -8.07 5.79
C VAL A 26 4.39 -8.81 5.30
N GLU A 27 4.28 -10.13 5.21
CA GLU A 27 5.31 -11.02 4.69
C GLU A 27 5.03 -11.41 3.24
N LEU A 28 6.03 -11.97 2.57
CA LEU A 28 5.92 -12.47 1.20
C LEU A 28 4.74 -13.46 1.08
N GLY A 29 3.84 -13.22 0.14
CA GLY A 29 2.66 -14.06 -0.09
C GLY A 29 1.50 -13.81 0.89
N SER A 30 1.59 -12.80 1.76
CA SER A 30 0.46 -12.40 2.61
C SER A 30 -0.66 -11.82 1.76
N SER A 31 -1.91 -12.21 2.08
CA SER A 31 -3.10 -11.62 1.46
C SER A 31 -3.42 -10.28 2.11
N VAL A 32 -3.59 -9.23 1.31
CA VAL A 32 -3.83 -7.86 1.80
C VAL A 32 -5.02 -7.24 1.08
N VAL A 33 -5.88 -6.59 1.86
CA VAL A 33 -6.98 -5.77 1.36
C VAL A 33 -6.73 -4.32 1.80
N VAL A 34 -6.75 -3.40 0.85
CA VAL A 34 -6.72 -1.96 1.10
C VAL A 34 -8.09 -1.37 0.79
N ILE A 35 -8.63 -0.61 1.74
CA ILE A 35 -9.91 0.09 1.58
C ILE A 35 -9.63 1.55 1.23
N GLY A 36 -10.14 1.96 0.07
CA GLY A 36 -9.88 3.23 -0.58
C GLY A 36 -8.70 3.16 -1.55
N THR A 37 -8.79 3.93 -2.65
CA THR A 37 -7.71 4.12 -3.63
C THR A 37 -7.30 5.59 -3.75
N GLY A 38 -7.34 6.30 -2.62
CA GLY A 38 -6.94 7.71 -2.52
C GLY A 38 -5.43 7.92 -2.45
N GLY A 39 -5.02 9.20 -2.43
CA GLY A 39 -3.61 9.59 -2.42
C GLY A 39 -2.80 9.11 -1.20
N LEU A 40 -3.46 8.81 -0.07
CA LEU A 40 -2.80 8.23 1.11
C LEU A 40 -2.73 6.71 1.00
N GLU A 41 -3.81 6.08 0.58
CA GLU A 41 -4.01 4.64 0.50
C GLU A 41 -3.11 3.98 -0.55
N LEU A 42 -2.77 4.71 -1.61
CA LEU A 42 -1.76 4.26 -2.59
C LEU A 42 -0.40 3.94 -1.94
N ASN A 43 -0.03 4.60 -0.84
CA ASN A 43 1.22 4.32 -0.12
C ASN A 43 1.15 2.99 0.66
N ALA A 44 -0.05 2.62 1.14
CA ALA A 44 -0.26 1.30 1.72
C ALA A 44 -0.23 0.21 0.64
N ILE A 45 -0.84 0.47 -0.54
CA ILE A 45 -0.78 -0.45 -1.68
C ILE A 45 0.67 -0.68 -2.13
N GLN A 46 1.46 0.39 -2.23
CA GLN A 46 2.89 0.30 -2.57
C GLN A 46 3.67 -0.46 -1.49
N GLY A 47 3.46 -0.14 -0.21
CA GLY A 47 4.09 -0.86 0.89
C GLY A 47 3.76 -2.36 0.85
N ALA A 48 2.51 -2.72 0.55
CA ALA A 48 2.09 -4.11 0.48
C ALA A 48 2.71 -4.84 -0.72
N ALA A 49 2.76 -4.19 -1.88
CA ALA A 49 3.43 -4.74 -3.06
C ALA A 49 4.94 -4.92 -2.82
N LEU A 50 5.61 -3.96 -2.16
CA LEU A 50 7.01 -4.06 -1.79
C LEU A 50 7.26 -5.16 -0.74
N SER A 51 6.34 -5.37 0.20
CA SER A 51 6.39 -6.51 1.12
C SER A 51 6.12 -7.86 0.45
N GLY A 52 5.77 -7.87 -0.84
CA GLY A 52 5.48 -9.10 -1.58
C GLY A 52 4.09 -9.66 -1.33
N ALA A 53 3.13 -8.83 -0.94
CA ALA A 53 1.75 -9.25 -0.72
C ALA A 53 1.14 -9.83 -2.00
N TYR A 54 0.51 -10.99 -1.87
CA TYR A 54 -0.26 -11.60 -2.94
C TYR A 54 -1.28 -12.59 -2.35
N PRO A 55 -2.57 -12.50 -2.71
CA PRO A 55 -3.21 -11.44 -3.49
C PRO A 55 -3.24 -10.09 -2.76
N LEU A 56 -3.05 -9.00 -3.52
CA LEU A 56 -3.27 -7.63 -3.07
C LEU A 56 -4.51 -7.06 -3.76
N ILE A 57 -5.47 -6.64 -2.95
CA ILE A 57 -6.81 -6.24 -3.36
C ILE A 57 -7.06 -4.80 -2.91
N ALA A 58 -7.47 -3.92 -3.82
CA ALA A 58 -7.92 -2.57 -3.49
C ALA A 58 -9.42 -2.39 -3.78
N VAL A 59 -10.16 -1.95 -2.77
CA VAL A 59 -11.61 -1.73 -2.82
C VAL A 59 -11.90 -0.24 -2.70
N ASP A 60 -12.70 0.31 -3.62
CA ASP A 60 -13.15 1.69 -3.54
C ASP A 60 -14.68 1.76 -3.67
N SER A 61 -15.28 2.84 -3.19
CA SER A 61 -16.72 3.13 -3.32
C SER A 61 -17.23 3.15 -4.76
N PHE A 62 -16.36 3.42 -5.74
CA PHE A 62 -16.70 3.33 -7.17
C PHE A 62 -16.59 1.91 -7.76
N GLY A 63 -16.29 0.90 -6.93
CA GLY A 63 -16.19 -0.49 -7.32
C GLY A 63 -14.88 -1.15 -6.88
N PHE A 64 -14.75 -2.43 -7.21
CA PHE A 64 -13.51 -3.18 -6.99
C PHE A 64 -12.49 -2.76 -8.05
N SER A 65 -11.42 -2.08 -7.63
CA SER A 65 -10.62 -1.30 -8.58
C SER A 65 -9.36 -2.05 -9.04
N LEU A 66 -8.68 -2.79 -8.16
CA LEU A 66 -7.38 -3.42 -8.50
C LEU A 66 -7.15 -4.77 -7.81
N ILE A 67 -6.93 -5.81 -8.61
CA ILE A 67 -6.24 -7.05 -8.22
C ILE A 67 -4.88 -7.04 -8.89
N PHE A 68 -3.82 -7.25 -8.12
CA PHE A 68 -2.53 -7.51 -8.71
C PHE A 68 -2.55 -8.91 -9.34
N SER A 69 -2.59 -8.99 -10.68
CA SER A 69 -2.81 -10.25 -11.43
C SER A 69 -1.62 -11.21 -11.41
N ARG A 70 -0.44 -10.76 -11.00
CA ARG A 70 0.78 -11.58 -10.88
C ARG A 70 1.51 -11.14 -9.62
N PRO A 71 2.06 -12.04 -8.80
CA PRO A 71 2.82 -11.63 -7.62
C PRO A 71 3.88 -10.59 -7.98
N PRO A 72 4.04 -9.53 -7.18
CA PRO A 72 5.13 -8.58 -7.37
C PRO A 72 6.47 -9.33 -7.30
N PRO A 73 7.49 -8.94 -8.09
CA PRO A 73 8.82 -9.54 -7.97
C PRO A 73 9.27 -9.42 -6.50
N PRO A 74 9.96 -10.44 -5.95
CA PRO A 74 10.46 -10.37 -4.59
C PRO A 74 11.27 -9.09 -4.42
N ALA A 75 10.90 -8.26 -3.44
CA ALA A 75 11.62 -7.02 -3.21
C ALA A 75 13.06 -7.33 -2.78
N PRO A 76 14.06 -6.60 -3.31
CA PRO A 76 15.46 -6.84 -2.99
C PRO A 76 15.89 -6.18 -1.67
N PHE A 77 15.10 -6.36 -0.59
CA PHE A 77 15.36 -5.71 0.70
C PHE A 77 15.06 -6.61 1.91
N VAL A 78 15.68 -7.79 1.92
CA VAL A 78 16.20 -8.41 3.15
C VAL A 78 17.63 -8.87 2.91
#